data_AF-A0A1Q2M192-F1
#
_entry.id   AF-A0A1Q2M192-F1
#
_cell.length_a   1.000
_cell.length_b   1.000
_cell.length_c   1.000
_cell.angle_alpha   90.00
_cell.angle_beta   90.00
_cell.angle_gamma   90.00
#
_symmetry.space_group_name_H-M   'P 1'
#
loop_
_entity.id
_entity.type
_entity.pdbx_description
1 polymer ?
#
loop_
_entity_poly.entity_id
_entity_poly.type
_entity_poly.pdbx_seq_one_letter_code
_entity_poly.pdbx_strand_id
1 'polypeptide(L)'
;MKRFLLFTLLLLLGGAFLAEAMRSYPGYLLLMIGGDGGKRIEMNLWVAIGGLALGILALFLFIWLLRSVARAIGGSVSRIRFGRSRIARRRLTNGLVEFMEGNWARARRLLLKSAARSDAPIINYLAAARSAFELGYRDEANELLAKAEATGDDTQLAVAISQARMQLLDKHYEQCIASLQRAMQQEPNHPALLQLLRQAYYNIGEWHGLRELLPRLEKHGSMPESQFQQLELEVYQNLLRDAANRDDKEKLRETWHSLSGRWQRNIELRNLYGEMLHKVGDDVEAEKHLRWILNREWRADTVRLYGHLTGADASQQVTIAEGWQKEYGENADLLTCLGRLYLRNQIWGKARQYFEKSLLLRSDPETSAELARLLYALGEKDKAAQLYEQGLLQAVSTLPQLPLPDQQAHMLSTRAS
;
A
#
# COMPACT_ATOMS: atom_id res chain seq x y z
N MET A 1 -6.94 -1.67 -78.64
CA MET A 1 -7.39 -1.51 -80.04
C MET A 1 -8.26 -2.67 -80.53
N LYS A 2 -7.80 -3.94 -80.49
CA LYS A 2 -8.62 -5.11 -80.95
C LYS A 2 -9.99 -5.26 -80.27
N ARG A 3 -10.09 -5.03 -78.95
CA ARG A 3 -11.36 -5.08 -78.20
C ARG A 3 -12.33 -3.96 -78.57
N PHE A 4 -11.83 -2.79 -78.92
CA PHE A 4 -12.65 -1.65 -79.34
C PHE A 4 -13.20 -1.89 -80.75
N LEU A 5 -12.36 -2.38 -81.67
CA LEU A 5 -12.75 -2.76 -83.04
C LEU A 5 -13.79 -3.91 -83.06
N LEU A 6 -13.60 -4.94 -82.24
CA LEU A 6 -14.58 -6.02 -82.09
C LEU A 6 -15.92 -5.51 -81.55
N PHE A 7 -15.88 -4.59 -80.57
CA PHE A 7 -17.09 -3.99 -80.01
C PHE A 7 -17.83 -3.14 -81.05
N THR A 8 -17.12 -2.32 -81.83
CA THR A 8 -17.73 -1.52 -82.91
C THR A 8 -18.29 -2.39 -84.03
N LEU A 9 -17.62 -3.50 -84.38
CA LEU A 9 -18.10 -4.45 -85.39
C LEU A 9 -19.38 -5.16 -84.92
N LEU A 10 -19.42 -5.63 -83.66
CA LEU A 10 -20.61 -6.20 -83.04
C LEU A 10 -21.76 -5.20 -82.95
N LEU A 11 -21.46 -3.93 -82.67
CA LEU A 11 -22.47 -2.87 -82.58
C LEU A 11 -23.05 -2.52 -83.95
N LEU A 12 -22.23 -2.51 -85.00
CA LEU A 12 -22.68 -2.32 -86.39
C LEU A 12 -23.52 -3.51 -86.88
N LEU A 13 -23.07 -4.75 -86.64
CA LEU A 13 -23.83 -5.96 -86.99
C LEU A 13 -25.16 -6.05 -86.23
N GLY A 14 -25.14 -5.75 -84.92
CA GLY A 14 -26.34 -5.71 -84.09
C GLY A 14 -27.31 -4.61 -84.52
N GLY A 15 -26.79 -3.43 -84.88
CA GLY A 15 -27.60 -2.32 -85.39
C GLY A 15 -28.26 -2.63 -86.73
N ALA A 16 -27.54 -3.25 -87.67
CA ALA A 16 -28.09 -3.67 -88.95
C ALA A 16 -29.17 -4.76 -88.79
N PHE A 17 -28.95 -5.73 -87.91
CA PHE A 17 -29.93 -6.78 -87.61
C PHE A 17 -31.21 -6.22 -86.96
N LEU A 18 -31.08 -5.28 -86.03
CA LEU A 18 -32.22 -4.57 -85.43
C LEU A 18 -33.02 -3.75 -86.45
N ALA A 19 -32.34 -3.08 -87.38
CA ALA A 19 -32.99 -2.32 -88.45
C ALA A 19 -33.79 -3.21 -89.40
N GLU A 20 -33.28 -4.39 -89.73
CA GLU A 20 -33.99 -5.36 -90.57
C GLU A 20 -35.16 -6.01 -89.83
N ALA A 21 -34.98 -6.41 -88.57
CA ALA A 21 -36.05 -6.94 -87.72
C ALA A 21 -37.20 -5.93 -87.52
N MET A 22 -36.87 -4.64 -87.44
CA MET A 22 -37.86 -3.55 -87.39
C MET A 22 -38.71 -3.46 -88.66
N ARG A 23 -38.15 -3.80 -89.83
CA ARG A 23 -38.87 -3.80 -91.11
C ARG A 23 -39.74 -5.05 -91.30
N SER A 24 -39.26 -6.22 -90.89
CA SER A 24 -39.97 -7.49 -91.12
C SER A 24 -41.18 -7.72 -90.21
N TYR A 25 -41.24 -7.08 -89.03
CA TYR A 25 -42.33 -7.24 -88.07
C TYR A 25 -42.92 -5.89 -87.63
N PRO A 26 -43.88 -5.31 -88.39
CA PRO A 26 -44.62 -4.12 -87.98
C PRO A 26 -45.71 -4.50 -86.96
N GLY A 27 -45.29 -4.90 -85.76
CA GLY A 27 -46.22 -5.08 -84.64
C GLY A 27 -46.67 -3.73 -84.08
N TYR A 28 -47.92 -3.64 -83.62
CA TYR A 28 -48.41 -2.50 -82.86
C TYR A 28 -48.73 -2.92 -81.43
N LEU A 29 -48.46 -2.03 -80.48
CA LEU A 29 -48.84 -2.20 -79.09
C LEU A 29 -50.02 -1.27 -78.80
N LEU A 30 -51.16 -1.84 -78.40
CA LEU A 30 -52.32 -1.08 -77.96
C LEU A 30 -52.34 -1.01 -76.44
N LEU A 31 -52.09 0.17 -75.88
CA LEU A 31 -52.22 0.42 -74.44
C LEU A 31 -53.59 1.02 -74.16
N MET A 32 -54.47 0.27 -73.49
CA MET A 32 -55.73 0.76 -72.94
C MET A 32 -55.52 1.18 -71.48
N ILE A 33 -55.80 2.45 -71.19
CA ILE A 33 -55.74 2.98 -69.82
C ILE A 33 -57.15 3.42 -69.43
N GLY A 34 -57.81 2.62 -68.56
CA GLY A 34 -59.18 2.84 -68.07
C GLY A 34 -60.26 2.07 -68.86
N GLY A 35 -61.22 1.47 -68.16
CA GLY A 35 -62.37 0.77 -68.77
C GLY A 35 -63.43 1.70 -69.37
N ASP A 36 -64.27 1.14 -70.27
CA ASP A 36 -65.43 1.64 -71.04
C ASP A 36 -65.46 3.08 -71.62
N GLY A 37 -64.40 3.86 -71.42
CA GLY A 37 -64.17 5.15 -72.08
C GLY A 37 -62.69 5.57 -72.05
N GLY A 38 -61.78 4.63 -71.80
CA GLY A 38 -60.36 4.91 -71.63
C GLY A 38 -59.64 5.32 -72.91
N LYS A 39 -58.60 6.13 -72.75
CA LYS A 39 -57.73 6.57 -73.85
C LYS A 39 -57.02 5.37 -74.46
N ARG A 40 -57.22 5.16 -75.75
CA ARG A 40 -56.49 4.17 -76.56
C ARG A 40 -55.30 4.88 -77.17
N ILE A 41 -54.09 4.44 -76.80
CA ILE A 41 -52.86 4.93 -77.39
C ILE A 41 -52.27 3.80 -78.21
N GLU A 42 -52.34 3.96 -79.54
CA GLU A 42 -51.67 3.09 -80.50
C GLU A 42 -50.24 3.57 -80.69
N MET A 43 -49.27 2.70 -80.40
CA MET A 43 -47.87 2.99 -80.69
C MET A 43 -47.21 1.80 -81.37
N ASN A 44 -46.18 2.10 -82.18
CA ASN A 44 -45.36 1.08 -82.81
C ASN A 44 -44.65 0.25 -81.73
N LEU A 45 -44.67 -1.09 -81.86
CA LEU A 45 -44.07 -2.03 -80.89
C LEU A 45 -42.62 -1.66 -80.56
N TRP A 46 -41.85 -1.22 -81.55
CA TRP A 46 -40.44 -0.84 -81.37
C TRP A 46 -40.27 0.46 -80.58
N VAL A 47 -41.21 1.40 -80.73
CA VAL A 47 -41.24 2.63 -79.92
C VAL A 47 -41.58 2.28 -78.47
N ALA A 48 -42.50 1.35 -78.24
CA ALA A 48 -42.84 0.88 -76.90
C ALA A 48 -41.67 0.17 -76.21
N ILE A 49 -40.97 -0.74 -76.92
CA ILE A 49 -39.80 -1.44 -76.40
C ILE A 49 -38.66 -0.45 -76.11
N GLY A 50 -38.39 0.49 -77.03
CA GLY A 50 -37.39 1.53 -76.83
C GLY A 50 -37.71 2.43 -75.64
N GLY A 51 -38.97 2.85 -75.49
CA GLY A 51 -39.45 3.63 -74.36
C GLY A 51 -39.32 2.90 -73.02
N LEU A 52 -39.65 1.61 -72.99
CA LEU A 52 -39.51 0.77 -71.79
C LEU A 52 -38.02 0.63 -71.39
N ALA A 53 -37.14 0.37 -72.35
CA ALA A 53 -35.70 0.27 -72.11
C ALA A 53 -35.11 1.58 -71.57
N LEU A 54 -35.50 2.72 -72.15
CA LEU A 54 -35.14 4.05 -71.66
C LEU A 54 -35.68 4.31 -70.25
N GLY A 55 -36.92 3.91 -69.97
CA GLY A 55 -37.52 4.01 -68.64
C GLY A 55 -36.77 3.20 -67.58
N ILE A 56 -36.38 1.96 -67.91
CA ILE A 56 -35.58 1.10 -67.03
C ILE A 56 -34.19 1.71 -66.79
N LEU A 57 -33.55 2.25 -67.83
CA LEU A 57 -32.26 2.93 -67.71
C LEU A 57 -32.35 4.17 -66.83
N ALA A 58 -33.37 5.00 -67.02
CA ALA A 58 -33.61 6.19 -66.22
C ALA A 58 -33.86 5.82 -64.74
N LEU A 59 -34.66 4.79 -64.48
CA LEU A 59 -34.90 4.27 -63.12
C LEU A 59 -33.60 3.74 -62.50
N PHE A 60 -32.80 3.00 -63.26
CA PHE A 60 -31.51 2.50 -62.80
C PHE A 60 -30.56 3.66 -62.43
N LEU A 61 -30.45 4.67 -63.29
CA LEU A 61 -29.64 5.87 -63.02
C LEU A 61 -30.15 6.65 -61.82
N PHE A 62 -31.48 6.78 -61.66
CA PHE A 62 -32.10 7.45 -60.53
C PHE A 62 -31.81 6.72 -59.21
N ILE A 63 -31.97 5.40 -59.17
CA ILE A 63 -31.64 4.56 -58.00
C ILE A 63 -30.14 4.62 -57.70
N TRP A 64 -29.29 4.60 -58.72
CA TRP A 64 -27.85 4.74 -58.56
C TRP A 64 -27.46 6.10 -57.95
N LEU A 65 -28.09 7.18 -58.43
CA LEU A 65 -27.88 8.53 -57.92
C LEU A 65 -28.35 8.65 -56.46
N LEU A 66 -29.55 8.16 -56.13
CA LEU A 66 -30.04 8.13 -54.74
C LEU A 66 -29.08 7.37 -53.82
N ARG A 67 -28.61 6.19 -54.24
CA ARG A 67 -27.63 5.40 -53.47
C ARG A 67 -26.27 6.07 -53.36
N SER A 68 -25.86 6.85 -54.36
CA SER A 68 -24.60 7.61 -54.33
C SER A 68 -24.68 8.77 -53.32
N VAL A 69 -25.76 9.54 -53.37
CA VAL A 69 -26.02 10.65 -52.44
C VAL A 69 -26.19 10.13 -51.01
N ALA A 70 -26.95 9.05 -50.80
CA ALA A 70 -27.11 8.41 -49.50
C ALA A 70 -25.77 7.91 -48.92
N ARG A 71 -24.88 7.34 -49.76
CA ARG A 71 -23.53 6.93 -49.33
C ARG A 71 -22.60 8.10 -49.05
N ALA A 72 -22.70 9.19 -49.81
CA ALA A 72 -21.91 10.40 -49.57
C ALA A 72 -22.29 11.07 -48.23
N ILE A 73 -23.59 11.14 -47.93
CA ILE A 73 -24.10 11.72 -46.68
C ILE A 73 -23.83 10.77 -45.49
N GLY A 74 -24.14 9.47 -45.62
CA GLY A 74 -23.91 8.47 -44.56
C GLY A 74 -22.42 8.18 -44.29
N GLY A 75 -21.57 8.24 -45.32
CA GLY A 75 -20.12 8.05 -45.22
C GLY A 75 -19.39 9.21 -44.54
N SER A 76 -19.93 10.44 -44.62
CA SER A 76 -19.31 11.62 -43.99
C SER A 76 -19.61 11.70 -42.49
N VAL A 77 -20.85 11.40 -42.07
CA VAL A 77 -21.24 11.42 -40.65
C VAL A 77 -20.54 10.32 -39.85
N SER A 78 -20.43 9.11 -40.41
CA SER A 78 -19.68 8.01 -39.79
C SER A 78 -18.18 8.35 -39.69
N ARG A 79 -17.53 8.82 -40.76
CA ARG A 79 -16.10 9.15 -40.76
C ARG A 79 -15.73 10.28 -39.78
N ILE A 80 -16.60 11.27 -39.58
CA ILE A 80 -16.40 12.35 -38.59
C ILE A 80 -16.56 11.82 -37.15
N ARG A 81 -17.54 10.94 -36.90
CA ARG A 81 -17.76 10.32 -35.58
C ARG A 81 -16.61 9.36 -35.20
N PHE A 82 -16.19 8.50 -36.14
CA PHE A 82 -15.06 7.57 -35.94
C PHE A 82 -13.69 8.27 -35.91
N GLY A 83 -13.52 9.39 -36.63
CA GLY A 83 -12.30 10.20 -36.55
C GLY A 83 -12.13 10.89 -35.18
N ARG A 84 -13.23 11.38 -34.59
CA ARG A 84 -13.21 12.05 -33.28
C ARG A 84 -12.93 11.10 -32.12
N SER A 85 -13.45 9.87 -32.13
CA SER A 85 -13.11 8.85 -31.12
C SER A 85 -11.65 8.40 -31.24
N ARG A 86 -11.11 8.25 -32.46
CA ARG A 86 -9.69 7.94 -32.68
C ARG A 86 -8.76 9.03 -32.12
N ILE A 87 -9.14 10.31 -32.27
CA ILE A 87 -8.40 11.44 -31.69
C ILE A 87 -8.48 11.43 -30.16
N ALA A 88 -9.66 11.18 -29.58
CA ALA A 88 -9.83 11.08 -28.13
C ALA A 88 -8.98 9.94 -27.55
N ARG A 89 -8.95 8.77 -28.21
CA ARG A 89 -8.11 7.63 -27.83
C ARG A 89 -6.62 7.95 -27.90
N ARG A 90 -6.14 8.58 -28.99
CA ARG A 90 -4.74 9.03 -29.07
C ARG A 90 -4.37 10.02 -27.97
N ARG A 91 -5.27 10.97 -27.65
CA ARG A 91 -5.05 11.92 -26.56
C ARG A 91 -5.05 11.26 -25.18
N LEU A 92 -5.89 10.27 -24.96
CA LEU A 92 -5.87 9.46 -23.75
C LEU A 92 -4.52 8.73 -23.62
N THR A 93 -4.10 8.00 -24.66
CA THR A 93 -2.82 7.28 -24.65
C THR A 93 -1.65 8.22 -24.39
N ASN A 94 -1.54 9.33 -25.14
CA ASN A 94 -0.48 10.31 -24.92
C ASN A 94 -0.57 10.98 -23.54
N GLY A 95 -1.79 11.26 -23.06
CA GLY A 95 -2.01 11.84 -21.74
C GLY A 95 -1.60 10.90 -20.60
N LEU A 96 -1.79 9.58 -20.76
CA LEU A 96 -1.32 8.57 -19.81
C LEU A 96 0.20 8.37 -19.87
N VAL A 97 0.82 8.48 -21.05
CA VAL A 97 2.28 8.49 -21.17
C VAL A 97 2.87 9.68 -20.41
N GLU A 98 2.36 10.88 -20.67
CA GLU A 98 2.78 12.10 -19.97
C GLU A 98 2.53 12.01 -18.45
N PHE A 99 1.45 11.33 -18.04
CA PHE A 99 1.14 11.06 -16.63
C PHE A 99 2.19 10.14 -15.98
N MET A 100 2.60 9.08 -16.68
CA MET A 100 3.64 8.15 -16.22
C MET A 100 5.04 8.78 -16.21
N GLU A 101 5.31 9.71 -17.12
CA GLU A 101 6.56 10.49 -17.16
C GLU A 101 6.60 11.62 -16.10
N GLY A 102 5.51 11.85 -15.36
CA GLY A 102 5.42 12.92 -14.37
C GLY A 102 5.21 14.32 -14.96
N ASN A 103 4.88 14.43 -16.25
CA ASN A 103 4.57 15.67 -16.93
C ASN A 103 3.13 16.14 -16.63
N TRP A 104 2.84 16.40 -15.35
CA TRP A 104 1.49 16.61 -14.81
C TRP A 104 0.66 17.67 -15.57
N ALA A 105 1.27 18.79 -15.94
CA ALA A 105 0.58 19.87 -16.65
C ALA A 105 0.10 19.46 -18.06
N ARG A 106 0.91 18.67 -18.78
CA ARG A 106 0.56 18.15 -20.10
C ARG A 106 -0.45 17.02 -19.99
N ALA A 107 -0.22 16.08 -19.06
CA ALA A 107 -1.12 14.98 -18.75
C ALA A 107 -2.54 15.50 -18.47
N ARG A 108 -2.69 16.38 -17.47
CA ARG A 108 -3.97 17.02 -17.11
C ARG A 108 -4.69 17.60 -18.32
N ARG A 109 -4.00 18.41 -19.12
CA ARG A 109 -4.58 19.08 -20.30
C ARG A 109 -5.07 18.07 -21.35
N LEU A 110 -4.27 17.04 -21.64
CA LEU A 110 -4.60 16.03 -22.64
C LEU A 110 -5.76 15.15 -22.18
N LEU A 111 -5.75 14.72 -20.91
CA LEU A 111 -6.76 13.86 -20.29
C LEU A 111 -8.13 14.55 -20.17
N LEU A 112 -8.17 15.81 -19.73
CA LEU A 112 -9.42 16.59 -19.67
C LEU A 112 -10.03 16.83 -21.05
N LYS A 113 -9.19 17.13 -22.06
CA LYS A 113 -9.64 17.32 -23.45
C LYS A 113 -10.19 16.04 -24.09
N SER A 114 -9.80 14.87 -23.60
CA SER A 114 -10.32 13.58 -24.10
C SER A 114 -11.48 13.03 -23.25
N ALA A 115 -11.68 13.48 -22.00
CA ALA A 115 -12.64 12.91 -21.06
C ALA A 115 -14.09 12.83 -21.63
N ALA A 116 -14.64 13.95 -22.11
CA ALA A 116 -16.02 14.00 -22.60
C ALA A 116 -16.30 13.17 -23.87
N ARG A 117 -15.26 12.64 -24.53
CA ARG A 117 -15.38 11.88 -25.79
C ARG A 117 -14.65 10.54 -25.76
N SER A 118 -14.17 10.14 -24.59
CA SER A 118 -13.46 8.88 -24.36
C SER A 118 -14.48 7.77 -24.13
N ASP A 119 -14.13 6.56 -24.55
CA ASP A 119 -14.91 5.36 -24.20
C ASP A 119 -14.74 5.00 -22.70
N ALA A 120 -13.76 5.60 -22.01
CA ALA A 120 -13.52 5.43 -20.57
C ALA A 120 -13.27 6.78 -19.86
N PRO A 121 -14.30 7.62 -19.64
CA PRO A 121 -14.11 8.95 -19.05
C PRO A 121 -13.58 8.92 -17.62
N ILE A 122 -13.90 7.89 -16.84
CA ILE A 122 -13.43 7.71 -15.46
C ILE A 122 -11.90 7.75 -15.38
N ILE A 123 -11.19 7.00 -16.23
CA ILE A 123 -9.72 6.94 -16.23
C ILE A 123 -9.13 8.33 -16.50
N ASN A 124 -9.74 9.07 -17.44
CA ASN A 124 -9.31 10.42 -17.77
C ASN A 124 -9.47 11.36 -16.57
N TYR A 125 -10.62 11.32 -15.90
CA TYR A 125 -10.87 12.19 -14.75
C TYR A 125 -10.00 11.82 -13.54
N LEU A 126 -9.81 10.53 -13.23
CA LEU A 126 -8.93 10.10 -12.13
C LEU A 126 -7.47 10.50 -12.37
N ALA A 127 -6.93 10.24 -13.56
CA ALA A 127 -5.55 10.62 -13.89
C ALA A 127 -5.38 12.14 -13.98
N ALA A 128 -6.40 12.87 -14.44
CA ALA A 128 -6.39 14.33 -14.43
C ALA A 128 -6.48 14.90 -13.01
N ALA A 129 -7.31 14.32 -12.14
CA ALA A 129 -7.42 14.68 -10.72
C ALA A 129 -6.09 14.50 -10.02
N ARG A 130 -5.44 13.34 -10.24
CA ARG A 130 -4.10 13.08 -9.71
C ARG A 130 -3.07 14.07 -10.25
N SER A 131 -3.09 14.37 -11.54
CA SER A 131 -2.18 15.36 -12.13
C SER A 131 -2.42 16.77 -11.55
N ALA A 132 -3.67 17.16 -11.30
CA ALA A 132 -4.02 18.42 -10.67
C ALA A 132 -3.51 18.48 -9.21
N PHE A 133 -3.67 17.38 -8.47
CA PHE A 133 -3.16 17.23 -7.11
C PHE A 133 -1.63 17.39 -7.05
N GLU A 134 -0.88 16.78 -7.96
CA GLU A 134 0.59 16.89 -8.04
C GLU A 134 1.06 18.32 -8.39
N LEU A 135 0.24 19.08 -9.11
CA LEU A 135 0.48 20.50 -9.40
C LEU A 135 0.08 21.44 -8.25
N GLY A 136 -0.46 20.90 -7.15
CA GLY A 136 -0.96 21.68 -6.01
C GLY A 136 -2.39 22.20 -6.14
N TYR A 137 -3.11 21.90 -7.23
CA TYR A 137 -4.50 22.31 -7.44
C TYR A 137 -5.47 21.37 -6.71
N ARG A 138 -5.58 21.52 -5.38
CA ARG A 138 -6.39 20.66 -4.50
C ARG A 138 -7.89 20.72 -4.82
N ASP A 139 -8.45 21.92 -4.97
CA ASP A 139 -9.88 22.11 -5.27
C ASP A 139 -10.26 21.47 -6.61
N GLU A 140 -9.44 21.71 -7.64
CA GLU A 140 -9.65 21.11 -8.94
C GLU A 140 -9.56 19.58 -8.88
N ALA A 141 -8.60 19.03 -8.11
CA ALA A 141 -8.50 17.59 -7.95
C ALA A 141 -9.79 16.99 -7.37
N ASN A 142 -10.39 17.64 -6.37
CA ASN A 142 -11.67 17.22 -5.78
C ASN A 142 -12.84 17.35 -6.77
N GLU A 143 -12.91 18.44 -7.54
CA GLU A 143 -13.92 18.58 -8.60
C GLU A 143 -13.81 17.50 -9.67
N LEU A 144 -12.58 17.12 -10.04
CA LEU A 144 -12.32 16.09 -11.02
C LEU A 144 -12.65 14.68 -10.49
N LEU A 145 -12.43 14.42 -9.20
CA LEU A 145 -12.90 13.20 -8.55
C LEU A 145 -14.43 13.12 -8.55
N ALA A 146 -15.13 14.22 -8.23
CA ALA A 146 -16.60 14.26 -8.29
C ALA A 146 -17.13 14.00 -9.72
N LYS A 147 -16.44 14.53 -10.74
CA LYS A 147 -16.75 14.21 -12.15
C LYS A 147 -16.49 12.75 -12.50
N ALA A 148 -15.46 12.13 -11.91
CA ALA A 148 -15.18 10.71 -12.10
C ALA A 148 -16.28 9.84 -11.47
N GLU A 149 -16.75 10.18 -10.27
CA GLU A 149 -17.84 9.49 -9.57
C GLU A 149 -19.16 9.59 -10.33
N ALA A 150 -19.45 10.75 -10.93
CA ALA A 150 -20.65 10.96 -11.75
C ALA A 150 -20.67 10.15 -13.07
N THR A 151 -19.60 9.41 -13.41
CA THR A 151 -19.53 8.63 -14.65
C THR A 151 -20.31 7.30 -14.58
N GLY A 152 -20.63 6.80 -13.38
CA GLY A 152 -21.45 5.59 -13.18
C GLY A 152 -21.26 4.94 -11.80
N ASP A 153 -22.07 3.92 -11.51
CA ASP A 153 -22.13 3.31 -10.17
C ASP A 153 -20.90 2.45 -9.82
N ASP A 154 -20.30 1.77 -10.81
CA ASP A 154 -19.06 0.96 -10.65
C ASP A 154 -17.79 1.80 -10.44
N THR A 155 -17.91 3.13 -10.30
CA THR A 155 -16.75 4.03 -10.21
C THR A 155 -16.34 4.38 -8.78
N GLN A 156 -17.22 4.14 -7.81
CA GLN A 156 -17.06 4.60 -6.42
C GLN A 156 -15.76 4.10 -5.78
N LEU A 157 -15.43 2.81 -5.95
CA LEU A 157 -14.22 2.22 -5.38
C LEU A 157 -12.94 2.84 -5.97
N ALA A 158 -12.89 3.04 -7.29
CA ALA A 158 -11.72 3.62 -7.96
C ALA A 158 -11.50 5.09 -7.56
N VAL A 159 -12.59 5.85 -7.38
CA VAL A 159 -12.57 7.21 -6.86
C VAL A 159 -12.07 7.21 -5.41
N ALA A 160 -12.63 6.36 -4.54
CA ALA A 160 -12.23 6.27 -3.14
C ALA A 160 -10.74 5.89 -2.97
N ILE A 161 -10.24 4.92 -3.75
CA ILE A 161 -8.81 4.55 -3.75
C ILE A 161 -7.94 5.73 -4.20
N SER A 162 -8.36 6.45 -5.25
CA SER A 162 -7.61 7.59 -5.77
C SER A 162 -7.56 8.74 -4.75
N GLN A 163 -8.69 9.02 -4.10
CA GLN A 163 -8.79 10.00 -3.02
C GLN A 163 -7.92 9.62 -1.83
N ALA A 164 -8.01 8.38 -1.36
CA ALA A 164 -7.21 7.89 -0.23
C ALA A 164 -5.71 7.96 -0.53
N ARG A 165 -5.27 7.63 -1.75
CA ARG A 165 -3.86 7.81 -2.16
C ARG A 165 -3.40 9.25 -2.06
N MET A 166 -4.22 10.19 -2.51
CA MET A 166 -3.93 11.62 -2.42
C MET A 166 -3.85 12.08 -0.96
N GLN A 167 -4.80 11.67 -0.12
CA GLN A 167 -4.81 11.98 1.32
C GLN A 167 -3.57 11.41 2.04
N LEU A 168 -3.17 10.17 1.72
CA LEU A 168 -1.98 9.54 2.29
C LEU A 168 -0.70 10.32 1.97
N LEU A 169 -0.58 10.81 0.74
CA LEU A 169 0.60 11.58 0.30
C LEU A 169 0.67 12.97 0.92
N ASP A 170 -0.49 13.58 1.16
CA ASP A 170 -0.59 14.85 1.86
C ASP A 170 -0.53 14.68 3.39
N LYS A 171 -0.24 13.46 3.88
CA LYS A 171 -0.17 13.09 5.31
C LYS A 171 -1.46 13.31 6.10
N HIS A 172 -2.61 13.43 5.42
CA HIS A 172 -3.93 13.49 6.04
C HIS A 172 -4.41 12.07 6.39
N TYR A 173 -3.70 11.40 7.30
CA TYR A 173 -3.91 9.98 7.59
C TYR A 173 -5.28 9.67 8.18
N GLU A 174 -5.81 10.50 9.09
CA GLU A 174 -7.13 10.29 9.69
C GLU A 174 -8.26 10.36 8.65
N GLN A 175 -8.21 11.36 7.77
CA GLN A 175 -9.18 11.50 6.66
C GLN A 175 -9.05 10.34 5.65
N CYS A 176 -7.82 9.88 5.42
CA CYS A 176 -7.54 8.70 4.61
C CYS A 176 -8.20 7.46 5.20
N ILE A 177 -8.03 7.22 6.51
CA ILE A 177 -8.63 6.09 7.22
C ILE A 177 -10.16 6.15 7.13
N ALA A 178 -10.78 7.30 7.40
CA ALA A 178 -12.23 7.45 7.32
C ALA A 178 -12.78 7.19 5.90
N SER A 179 -12.05 7.61 4.86
CA SER A 179 -12.43 7.33 3.46
C SER A 179 -12.28 5.85 3.12
N LEU A 180 -11.18 5.22 3.55
CA LEU A 180 -10.91 3.81 3.33
C LEU A 180 -11.88 2.90 4.08
N GLN A 181 -12.25 3.21 5.32
CA GLN A 181 -13.23 2.45 6.10
C GLN A 181 -14.62 2.44 5.43
N ARG A 182 -15.04 3.54 4.80
CA ARG A 182 -16.27 3.57 3.98
C ARG A 182 -16.15 2.67 2.76
N ALA A 183 -15.04 2.74 2.02
CA ALA A 183 -14.81 1.87 0.86
C ALA A 183 -14.75 0.38 1.24
N MET A 184 -14.23 0.07 2.44
CA MET A 184 -14.16 -1.29 3.00
C MET A 184 -15.54 -1.89 3.30
N GLN A 185 -16.61 -1.09 3.43
CA GLN A 185 -17.97 -1.61 3.59
C GLN A 185 -18.50 -2.25 2.30
N GLN A 186 -18.01 -1.79 1.14
CA GLN A 186 -18.38 -2.31 -0.17
C GLN A 186 -17.51 -3.51 -0.55
N GLU A 187 -16.18 -3.37 -0.43
CA GLU A 187 -15.23 -4.44 -0.75
C GLU A 187 -14.19 -4.67 0.36
N PRO A 188 -14.53 -5.44 1.42
CA PRO A 188 -13.68 -5.62 2.60
C PRO A 188 -12.32 -6.29 2.35
N ASN A 189 -12.17 -7.00 1.24
CA ASN A 189 -11.00 -7.82 0.92
C ASN A 189 -10.18 -7.26 -0.25
N HIS A 190 -10.48 -6.03 -0.71
CA HIS A 190 -9.78 -5.44 -1.85
C HIS A 190 -8.30 -5.14 -1.49
N PRO A 191 -7.30 -5.74 -2.18
CA PRO A 191 -5.89 -5.64 -1.80
C PRO A 191 -5.36 -4.21 -1.66
N ALA A 192 -5.78 -3.30 -2.56
CA ALA A 192 -5.33 -1.91 -2.52
C ALA A 192 -5.87 -1.15 -1.30
N LEU A 193 -7.09 -1.46 -0.84
CA LEU A 193 -7.65 -0.83 0.36
C LEU A 193 -6.89 -1.29 1.60
N LEU A 194 -6.65 -2.60 1.70
CA LEU A 194 -5.87 -3.19 2.80
C LEU A 194 -4.47 -2.57 2.88
N GLN A 195 -3.78 -2.41 1.75
CA GLN A 195 -2.45 -1.80 1.71
C GLN A 195 -2.44 -0.32 2.08
N LEU A 196 -3.42 0.46 1.61
CA LEU A 196 -3.52 1.88 1.97
C LEU A 196 -3.87 2.06 3.44
N LEU A 197 -4.77 1.23 3.98
CA LEU A 197 -5.16 1.29 5.38
C LEU A 197 -4.01 0.88 6.30
N ARG A 198 -3.26 -0.16 5.92
CA ARG A 198 -2.01 -0.54 6.59
C ARG A 198 -1.03 0.63 6.65
N GLN A 199 -0.78 1.30 5.52
CA GLN A 199 0.11 2.46 5.48
C GLN A 199 -0.41 3.59 6.37
N ALA A 200 -1.70 3.90 6.30
CA ALA A 200 -2.28 4.98 7.10
C ALA A 200 -2.17 4.69 8.60
N TYR A 201 -2.59 3.49 9.06
CA TYR A 201 -2.49 3.09 10.46
C TYR A 201 -1.04 3.07 10.96
N TYR A 202 -0.10 2.58 10.15
CA TYR A 202 1.32 2.55 10.53
C TYR A 202 1.88 3.96 10.78
N ASN A 203 1.51 4.94 9.94
CA ASN A 203 2.02 6.32 10.07
C ASN A 203 1.49 7.04 11.31
N ILE A 204 0.28 6.71 11.79
CA ILE A 204 -0.30 7.31 13.01
C ILE A 204 -0.06 6.49 14.27
N GLY A 205 0.57 5.31 14.16
CA GLY A 205 0.78 4.40 15.30
C GLY A 205 -0.51 3.73 15.79
N GLU A 206 -1.50 3.53 14.91
CA GLU A 206 -2.76 2.86 15.25
C GLU A 206 -2.60 1.34 15.24
N TRP A 207 -1.89 0.82 16.25
CA TRP A 207 -1.50 -0.59 16.33
C TRP A 207 -2.68 -1.54 16.52
N HIS A 208 -3.75 -1.07 17.18
CA HIS A 208 -4.97 -1.87 17.36
C HIS A 208 -5.68 -2.11 16.03
N GLY A 209 -5.89 -1.05 15.24
CA GLY A 209 -6.43 -1.16 13.89
C GLY A 209 -5.55 -2.02 12.96
N LEU A 210 -4.23 -1.94 13.07
CA LEU A 210 -3.33 -2.83 12.33
C LEU A 210 -3.53 -4.30 12.72
N ARG A 211 -3.64 -4.60 14.02
CA ARG A 211 -3.85 -5.97 14.50
C ARG A 211 -5.13 -6.59 13.94
N GLU A 212 -6.23 -5.84 13.90
CA GLU A 212 -7.49 -6.32 13.30
C GLU A 212 -7.37 -6.54 11.80
N LEU A 213 -6.49 -5.79 11.14
CA LEU A 213 -6.24 -5.86 9.71
C LEU A 213 -5.34 -7.04 9.31
N LEU A 214 -4.47 -7.53 10.20
CA LEU A 214 -3.48 -8.58 9.92
C LEU A 214 -4.06 -9.84 9.25
N PRO A 215 -5.16 -10.47 9.74
CA PRO A 215 -5.67 -11.71 9.13
C PRO A 215 -6.17 -11.51 7.69
N ARG A 216 -6.65 -10.29 7.36
CA ARG A 216 -7.07 -9.94 6.00
C ARG A 216 -5.88 -9.62 5.11
N LEU A 217 -4.86 -8.95 5.66
CA LEU A 217 -3.60 -8.69 4.98
C LEU A 217 -2.84 -9.97 4.62
N GLU A 218 -2.84 -10.97 5.50
CA GLU A 218 -2.22 -12.27 5.24
C GLU A 218 -2.86 -12.96 4.02
N LYS A 219 -4.19 -12.97 3.96
CA LYS A 219 -4.94 -13.67 2.90
C LYS A 219 -5.01 -12.92 1.58
N HIS A 220 -5.08 -11.59 1.62
CA HIS A 220 -5.43 -10.76 0.46
C HIS A 220 -4.46 -9.60 0.18
N GLY A 221 -3.50 -9.32 1.07
CA GLY A 221 -2.66 -8.13 1.01
C GLY A 221 -1.56 -8.16 -0.06
N SER A 222 -1.30 -9.29 -0.71
CA SER A 222 -0.23 -9.44 -1.72
C SER A 222 1.13 -8.91 -1.24
N MET A 223 1.58 -9.36 -0.06
CA MET A 223 2.86 -8.98 0.54
C MET A 223 3.79 -10.21 0.64
N PRO A 224 5.12 -10.05 0.50
CA PRO A 224 6.05 -11.12 0.81
C PRO A 224 5.91 -11.58 2.27
N GLU A 225 5.95 -12.89 2.49
CA GLU A 225 5.77 -13.50 3.81
C GLU A 225 6.73 -12.92 4.86
N SER A 226 7.98 -12.65 4.50
CA SER A 226 8.96 -12.03 5.42
C SER A 226 8.57 -10.62 5.87
N GLN A 227 8.02 -9.80 4.97
CA GLN A 227 7.56 -8.44 5.30
C GLN A 227 6.30 -8.49 6.16
N PHE A 228 5.41 -9.45 5.91
CA PHE A 228 4.21 -9.63 6.71
C PHE A 228 4.56 -10.04 8.15
N GLN A 229 5.49 -10.99 8.31
CA GLN A 229 5.97 -11.43 9.62
C GLN A 229 6.66 -10.30 10.40
N GLN A 230 7.44 -9.46 9.72
CA GLN A 230 8.07 -8.30 10.36
C GLN A 230 7.01 -7.29 10.84
N LEU A 231 6.02 -6.97 9.99
CA LEU A 231 4.91 -6.09 10.37
C LEU A 231 4.14 -6.66 11.57
N GLU A 232 3.84 -7.94 11.55
CA GLU A 232 3.12 -8.63 12.62
C GLU A 232 3.92 -8.57 13.94
N LEU A 233 5.24 -8.80 13.90
CA LEU A 233 6.11 -8.63 15.06
C LEU A 233 6.07 -7.20 15.60
N GLU A 234 6.23 -6.20 14.74
CA GLU A 234 6.20 -4.78 15.11
C GLU A 234 4.86 -4.39 15.77
N VAL A 235 3.73 -4.87 15.22
CA VAL A 235 2.39 -4.64 15.79
C VAL A 235 2.31 -5.21 17.21
N TYR A 236 2.72 -6.47 17.41
CA TYR A 236 2.65 -7.08 18.74
C TYR A 236 3.60 -6.42 19.74
N GLN A 237 4.82 -6.07 19.33
CA GLN A 237 5.75 -5.36 20.19
C GLN A 237 5.17 -4.02 20.68
N ASN A 238 4.55 -3.25 19.79
CA ASN A 238 3.96 -1.97 20.15
C ASN A 238 2.71 -2.13 21.03
N LEU A 239 1.86 -3.14 20.78
CA LEU A 239 0.71 -3.41 21.63
C LEU A 239 1.10 -3.81 23.06
N LEU A 240 2.15 -4.64 23.22
CA LEU A 240 2.67 -5.00 24.54
C LEU A 240 3.25 -3.78 25.27
N ARG A 241 3.98 -2.91 24.55
CA ARG A 241 4.53 -1.66 25.10
C ARG A 241 3.44 -0.67 25.49
N ASP A 242 2.40 -0.51 24.66
CA ASP A 242 1.27 0.38 24.95
C ASP A 242 0.51 -0.08 26.20
N ALA A 243 0.22 -1.37 26.32
CA ALA A 243 -0.41 -1.93 27.53
C ALA A 243 0.43 -1.69 28.79
N ALA A 244 1.74 -1.91 28.72
CA ALA A 244 2.64 -1.68 29.84
C ALA A 244 2.84 -0.20 30.18
N ASN A 245 2.84 0.70 29.19
CA ASN A 245 2.92 2.14 29.40
C ASN A 245 1.69 2.71 30.10
N ARG A 246 0.52 2.06 29.92
CA ARG A 246 -0.73 2.41 30.59
C ARG A 246 -0.90 1.73 31.95
N ASP A 247 0.08 0.93 32.38
CA ASP A 247 0.03 0.11 33.60
C ASP A 247 -1.16 -0.87 33.64
N ASP A 248 -1.60 -1.35 32.47
CA ASP A 248 -2.75 -2.24 32.33
C ASP A 248 -2.29 -3.71 32.24
N LYS A 249 -2.19 -4.36 33.40
CA LYS A 249 -1.74 -5.76 33.54
C LYS A 249 -2.64 -6.75 32.81
N GLU A 250 -3.96 -6.57 32.92
CA GLU A 250 -4.92 -7.47 32.30
C GLU A 250 -4.85 -7.33 30.79
N LYS A 251 -4.75 -6.11 30.26
CA LYS A 251 -4.61 -5.92 28.82
C LYS A 251 -3.32 -6.48 28.26
N LEU A 252 -2.22 -6.38 29.03
CA LEU A 252 -0.93 -6.95 28.69
C LEU A 252 -1.03 -8.49 28.56
N ARG A 253 -1.65 -9.15 29.54
CA ARG A 253 -1.90 -10.60 29.54
C ARG A 253 -2.83 -11.03 28.41
N GLU A 254 -3.95 -10.34 28.22
CA GLU A 254 -4.89 -10.58 27.10
C GLU A 254 -4.16 -10.52 25.76
N THR A 255 -3.34 -9.49 25.56
CA THR A 255 -2.57 -9.29 24.34
C THR A 255 -1.63 -10.45 24.11
N TRP A 256 -0.87 -10.88 25.12
CA TRP A 256 0.02 -12.04 25.01
C TRP A 256 -0.71 -13.36 24.73
N HIS A 257 -1.82 -13.63 25.43
CA HIS A 257 -2.59 -14.86 25.25
C HIS A 257 -3.30 -14.93 23.90
N SER A 258 -3.61 -13.78 23.31
CA SER A 258 -4.19 -13.70 21.97
C SER A 258 -3.19 -13.93 20.83
N LEU A 259 -1.88 -13.93 21.12
CA LEU A 259 -0.85 -14.24 20.13
C LEU A 259 -0.94 -15.70 19.70
N SER A 260 -0.61 -15.97 18.44
CA SER A 260 -0.49 -17.36 17.97
C SER A 260 0.65 -18.09 18.69
N GLY A 261 0.57 -19.41 18.78
CA GLY A 261 1.60 -20.22 19.43
C GLY A 261 2.99 -20.12 18.78
N ARG A 262 3.09 -19.61 17.55
CA ARG A 262 4.36 -19.26 16.90
C ARG A 262 4.99 -18.04 17.59
N TRP A 263 4.23 -16.97 17.74
CA TRP A 263 4.69 -15.71 18.34
C TRP A 263 4.95 -15.83 19.83
N GLN A 264 4.15 -16.62 20.54
CA GLN A 264 4.44 -16.91 21.95
C GLN A 264 5.76 -17.65 22.14
N ARG A 265 6.24 -18.40 21.14
CA ARG A 265 7.54 -19.10 21.18
C ARG A 265 8.70 -18.27 20.62
N ASN A 266 8.41 -17.13 19.99
CA ASN A 266 9.44 -16.22 19.51
C ASN A 266 10.20 -15.64 20.73
N ILE A 267 11.52 -15.79 20.74
CA ILE A 267 12.37 -15.46 21.89
C ILE A 267 12.40 -13.95 22.13
N GLU A 268 12.53 -13.13 21.09
CA GLU A 268 12.58 -11.67 21.20
C GLU A 268 11.27 -11.11 21.76
N LEU A 269 10.13 -11.55 21.22
CA LEU A 269 8.81 -11.09 21.69
C LEU A 269 8.52 -11.56 23.11
N ARG A 270 8.93 -12.79 23.47
CA ARG A 270 8.81 -13.30 24.85
C ARG A 270 9.71 -12.54 25.83
N ASN A 271 10.92 -12.15 25.41
CA ASN A 271 11.80 -11.35 26.23
C ASN A 271 11.19 -9.97 26.50
N LEU A 272 10.69 -9.31 25.45
CA LEU A 272 9.95 -8.05 25.57
C LEU A 272 8.72 -8.20 26.49
N TYR A 273 7.98 -9.30 26.38
CA TYR A 273 6.85 -9.55 27.28
C TYR A 273 7.30 -9.65 28.74
N GLY A 274 8.40 -10.34 29.03
CA GLY A 274 8.99 -10.38 30.37
C GLY A 274 9.45 -9.00 30.88
N GLU A 275 10.06 -8.18 30.02
CA GLU A 275 10.40 -6.78 30.32
C GLU A 275 9.15 -5.95 30.65
N MET A 276 8.09 -6.09 29.87
CA MET A 276 6.82 -5.38 30.08
C MET A 276 6.13 -5.83 31.37
N LEU A 277 6.17 -7.13 31.69
CA LEU A 277 5.66 -7.67 32.96
C LEU A 277 6.41 -7.11 34.16
N HIS A 278 7.74 -7.04 34.08
CA HIS A 278 8.56 -6.40 35.13
C HIS A 278 8.18 -4.92 35.29
N LYS A 279 8.00 -4.20 34.18
CA LYS A 279 7.62 -2.78 34.20
C LYS A 279 6.30 -2.51 34.93
N VAL A 280 5.30 -3.39 34.76
CA VAL A 280 4.02 -3.31 35.49
C VAL A 280 4.09 -3.97 36.87
N GLY A 281 5.25 -4.49 37.29
CA GLY A 281 5.44 -5.12 38.61
C GLY A 281 4.80 -6.51 38.74
N ASP A 282 4.69 -7.27 37.65
CA ASP A 282 4.30 -8.68 37.65
C ASP A 282 5.53 -9.60 37.49
N ASP A 283 6.45 -9.49 38.44
CA ASP A 283 7.74 -10.19 38.42
C ASP A 283 7.59 -11.71 38.47
N VAL A 284 6.55 -12.22 39.11
CA VAL A 284 6.29 -13.65 39.24
C VAL A 284 6.01 -14.30 37.88
N GLU A 285 5.19 -13.67 37.05
CA GLU A 285 4.98 -14.16 35.68
C GLU A 285 6.20 -13.87 34.80
N ALA A 286 6.83 -12.69 34.93
CA ALA A 286 8.03 -12.34 34.18
C ALA A 286 9.12 -13.41 34.36
N GLU A 287 9.33 -13.87 35.59
CA GLU A 287 10.33 -14.88 35.94
C GLU A 287 10.13 -16.16 35.13
N LYS A 288 8.90 -16.66 35.03
CA LYS A 288 8.57 -17.87 34.28
C LYS A 288 8.93 -17.74 32.80
N HIS A 289 8.65 -16.58 32.22
CA HIS A 289 8.94 -16.30 30.82
C HIS A 289 10.44 -16.19 30.54
N LEU A 290 11.19 -15.45 31.37
CA LEU A 290 12.64 -15.31 31.20
C LEU A 290 13.37 -16.62 31.47
N ARG A 291 12.93 -17.39 32.48
CA ARG A 291 13.46 -18.75 32.75
C ARG A 291 13.28 -19.68 31.55
N TRP A 292 12.12 -19.63 30.92
CA TRP A 292 11.85 -20.44 29.72
C TRP A 292 12.81 -20.10 28.57
N ILE A 293 13.16 -18.82 28.41
CA ILE A 293 14.12 -18.36 27.40
C ILE A 293 15.53 -18.86 27.74
N LEU A 294 16.00 -18.60 28.96
CA LEU A 294 17.36 -18.92 29.41
C LEU A 294 17.66 -20.42 29.44
N ASN A 295 16.63 -21.28 29.60
CA ASN A 295 16.78 -22.73 29.48
C ASN A 295 16.95 -23.23 28.03
N ARG A 296 16.82 -22.37 27.03
CA ARG A 296 16.86 -22.72 25.60
C ARG A 296 17.98 -21.99 24.88
N GLU A 297 18.16 -20.73 25.19
CA GLU A 297 19.14 -19.87 24.56
C GLU A 297 19.72 -18.89 25.59
N TRP A 298 21.04 -18.88 25.70
CA TRP A 298 21.75 -17.95 26.56
C TRP A 298 21.65 -16.52 26.02
N ARG A 299 21.20 -15.58 26.86
CA ARG A 299 21.13 -14.14 26.53
C ARG A 299 21.52 -13.29 27.73
N ALA A 300 22.53 -12.43 27.55
CA ALA A 300 23.06 -11.54 28.58
C ALA A 300 21.98 -10.59 29.14
N ASP A 301 21.21 -9.93 28.25
CA ASP A 301 20.19 -8.97 28.66
C ASP A 301 19.07 -9.64 29.47
N THR A 302 18.64 -10.83 29.03
CA THR A 302 17.61 -11.63 29.69
C THR A 302 18.03 -12.06 31.10
N VAL A 303 19.28 -12.50 31.29
CA VAL A 303 19.76 -12.89 32.62
C VAL A 303 19.95 -11.68 33.54
N ARG A 304 20.39 -10.52 33.00
CA ARG A 304 20.45 -9.29 33.80
C ARG A 304 19.08 -8.90 34.30
N LEU A 305 18.07 -8.94 33.44
CA LEU A 305 16.68 -8.68 33.82
C LEU A 305 16.19 -9.70 34.85
N TYR A 306 16.48 -11.00 34.67
CA TYR A 306 16.12 -12.04 35.63
C TYR A 306 16.62 -11.73 37.05
N GLY A 307 17.84 -11.18 37.18
CA GLY A 307 18.39 -10.74 38.47
C GLY A 307 17.60 -9.63 39.17
N HIS A 308 16.84 -8.83 38.43
CA HIS A 308 15.98 -7.77 38.98
C HIS A 308 14.63 -8.31 39.49
N LEU A 309 14.15 -9.43 38.95
CA LEU A 309 12.79 -9.91 39.20
C LEU A 309 12.62 -10.51 40.59
N THR A 310 11.57 -10.08 41.30
CA THR A 310 11.11 -10.72 42.54
C THR A 310 10.14 -11.86 42.21
N GLY A 311 10.68 -13.07 42.09
CA GLY A 311 9.90 -14.27 41.81
C GLY A 311 9.02 -14.71 42.98
N ALA A 312 8.26 -15.79 42.77
CA ALA A 312 7.42 -16.36 43.83
C ALA A 312 8.26 -16.98 44.98
N ASP A 313 9.42 -17.56 44.64
CA ASP A 313 10.36 -18.15 45.59
C ASP A 313 11.78 -17.70 45.26
N ALA A 314 12.31 -16.79 46.08
CA ALA A 314 13.65 -16.23 45.92
C ALA A 314 14.75 -17.28 46.02
N SER A 315 14.58 -18.33 46.84
CA SER A 315 15.57 -19.39 46.99
C SER A 315 15.56 -20.34 45.80
N GLN A 316 14.39 -20.60 45.23
CA GLN A 316 14.28 -21.35 43.98
C GLN A 316 14.96 -20.62 42.82
N GLN A 317 14.80 -19.29 42.72
CA GLN A 317 15.47 -18.48 41.69
C GLN A 317 16.99 -18.62 41.73
N VAL A 318 17.60 -18.61 42.93
CA VAL A 318 19.04 -18.87 43.10
C VAL A 318 19.41 -20.24 42.55
N THR A 319 18.66 -21.28 42.94
CA THR A 319 18.95 -22.66 42.55
C THR A 319 18.90 -22.85 41.03
N ILE A 320 17.95 -22.18 40.36
CA ILE A 320 17.82 -22.17 38.91
C ILE A 320 19.03 -21.48 38.26
N ALA A 321 19.39 -20.29 38.74
CA ALA A 321 20.52 -19.52 38.21
C ALA A 321 21.88 -20.22 38.42
N GLU A 322 22.04 -20.95 39.52
CA GLU A 322 23.22 -21.81 39.73
C GLU A 322 23.25 -22.98 38.74
N GLY A 323 22.08 -23.50 38.37
CA GLY A 323 21.95 -24.47 37.28
C GLY A 323 22.50 -23.93 35.97
N TRP A 324 22.11 -22.71 35.60
CA TRP A 324 22.63 -22.02 34.42
C TRP A 324 24.14 -21.80 34.48
N GLN A 325 24.71 -21.54 35.66
CA GLN A 325 26.16 -21.37 35.80
C GLN A 325 26.91 -22.67 35.49
N LYS A 326 26.34 -23.82 35.85
CA LYS A 326 26.92 -25.13 35.51
C LYS A 326 26.84 -25.44 34.02
N GLU A 327 25.77 -24.97 33.36
CA GLU A 327 25.52 -25.23 31.94
C GLU A 327 26.30 -24.28 31.02
N TYR A 328 26.24 -22.97 31.29
CA TYR A 328 26.83 -21.92 30.44
C TYR A 328 28.20 -21.43 30.93
N GLY A 329 28.66 -21.89 32.10
CA GLY A 329 29.94 -21.52 32.68
C GLY A 329 29.93 -20.17 33.43
N GLU A 330 31.13 -19.66 33.72
CA GLU A 330 31.29 -18.36 34.37
C GLU A 330 31.13 -17.21 33.36
N ASN A 331 30.00 -16.49 33.47
CA ASN A 331 29.69 -15.31 32.66
C ASN A 331 29.42 -14.11 33.58
N ALA A 332 29.99 -12.94 33.28
CA ALA A 332 29.83 -11.73 34.11
C ALA A 332 28.36 -11.34 34.34
N ASP A 333 27.51 -11.43 33.30
CA ASP A 333 26.07 -11.11 33.41
C ASP A 333 25.36 -12.09 34.36
N LEU A 334 25.71 -13.38 34.29
CA LEU A 334 25.18 -14.41 35.19
C LEU A 334 25.63 -14.22 36.63
N LEU A 335 26.92 -13.90 36.83
CA LEU A 335 27.50 -13.70 38.14
C LEU A 335 26.88 -12.47 38.82
N THR A 336 26.64 -11.39 38.06
CA THR A 336 25.89 -10.22 38.54
C THR A 336 24.47 -10.61 38.94
N CYS A 337 23.77 -11.36 38.08
CA CYS A 337 22.44 -11.91 38.41
C CYS A 337 22.47 -12.73 39.71
N LEU A 338 23.39 -13.69 39.85
CA LEU A 338 23.53 -14.50 41.07
C LEU A 338 23.82 -13.63 42.30
N GLY A 339 24.67 -12.60 42.15
CA GLY A 339 24.92 -11.61 43.20
C GLY A 339 23.64 -10.96 43.70
N ARG A 340 22.78 -10.48 42.79
CA ARG A 340 21.45 -9.90 43.11
C ARG A 340 20.52 -10.88 43.81
N LEU A 341 20.44 -12.11 43.29
CA LEU A 341 19.57 -13.14 43.86
C LEU A 341 20.03 -13.52 45.28
N TYR A 342 21.33 -13.67 45.50
CA TYR A 342 21.90 -13.93 46.81
C TYR A 342 21.69 -12.76 47.79
N LEU A 343 21.82 -11.53 47.30
CA LEU A 343 21.50 -10.31 48.06
C LEU A 343 20.03 -10.32 48.50
N ARG A 344 19.10 -10.67 47.60
CA ARG A 344 17.66 -10.77 47.93
C ARG A 344 17.37 -11.85 48.98
N ASN A 345 18.10 -12.96 48.95
CA ASN A 345 18.01 -14.02 49.95
C ASN A 345 18.82 -13.74 51.23
N GLN A 346 19.39 -12.53 51.38
CA GLN A 346 20.16 -12.11 52.55
C GLN A 346 21.45 -12.93 52.80
N ILE A 347 21.99 -13.57 51.76
CA ILE A 347 23.24 -14.34 51.82
C ILE A 347 24.39 -13.44 51.33
N TRP A 348 24.69 -12.43 52.14
CA TRP A 348 25.59 -11.32 51.81
C TRP A 348 27.00 -11.76 51.37
N GLY A 349 27.56 -12.78 52.03
CA GLY A 349 28.90 -13.29 51.73
C GLY A 349 29.02 -13.87 50.32
N LYS A 350 28.01 -14.64 49.89
CA LYS A 350 27.95 -15.16 48.51
C LYS A 350 27.69 -14.04 47.52
N ALA A 351 26.77 -13.12 47.82
CA ALA A 351 26.48 -11.97 46.96
C ALA A 351 27.76 -11.18 46.62
N ARG A 352 28.56 -10.85 47.67
CA ARG A 352 29.88 -10.21 47.51
C ARG A 352 30.80 -11.00 46.59
N GLN A 353 30.99 -12.29 46.84
CA GLN A 353 31.89 -13.13 46.04
C GLN A 353 31.48 -13.17 44.56
N TYR A 354 30.18 -13.27 44.27
CA TYR A 354 29.66 -13.28 42.91
C TYR A 354 29.86 -11.94 42.19
N PHE A 355 29.61 -10.82 42.85
CA PHE A 355 29.88 -9.49 42.28
C PHE A 355 31.38 -9.26 42.05
N GLU A 356 32.24 -9.59 43.02
CA GLU A 356 33.70 -9.48 42.87
C GLU A 356 34.20 -10.33 41.69
N LYS A 357 33.76 -11.59 41.59
CA LYS A 357 34.08 -12.44 40.43
C LYS A 357 33.59 -11.87 39.10
N SER A 358 32.37 -11.31 39.08
CA SER A 358 31.85 -10.65 37.87
C SER A 358 32.76 -9.51 37.43
N LEU A 359 33.17 -8.65 38.35
CA LEU A 359 34.05 -7.50 38.07
C LEU A 359 35.46 -7.91 37.65
N LEU A 360 35.94 -9.08 38.09
CA LEU A 360 37.19 -9.67 37.60
C LEU A 360 37.09 -10.12 36.14
N LEU A 361 35.91 -10.62 35.70
CA LEU A 361 35.70 -11.03 34.31
C LEU A 361 35.46 -9.84 33.40
N ARG A 362 34.65 -8.88 33.84
CA ARG A 362 34.31 -7.69 33.07
C ARG A 362 34.01 -6.54 34.01
N SER A 363 34.73 -5.44 33.81
CA SER A 363 34.41 -4.19 34.49
C SER A 363 33.05 -3.67 34.03
N ASP A 364 32.15 -3.43 34.97
CA ASP A 364 30.77 -3.04 34.70
C ASP A 364 30.28 -2.06 35.78
N PRO A 365 29.86 -0.83 35.41
CA PRO A 365 29.44 0.19 36.37
C PRO A 365 28.25 -0.23 37.24
N GLU A 366 27.33 -1.01 36.68
CA GLU A 366 26.12 -1.48 37.37
C GLU A 366 26.53 -2.47 38.48
N THR A 367 27.35 -3.46 38.15
CA THR A 367 27.91 -4.42 39.12
C THR A 367 28.77 -3.73 40.19
N SER A 368 29.58 -2.74 39.81
CA SER A 368 30.39 -1.95 40.76
C SER A 368 29.51 -1.20 41.75
N ALA A 369 28.44 -0.58 41.28
CA ALA A 369 27.49 0.12 42.15
C ALA A 369 26.76 -0.84 43.10
N GLU A 370 26.38 -2.04 42.65
CA GLU A 370 25.73 -3.03 43.52
C GLU A 370 26.66 -3.57 44.60
N LEU A 371 27.90 -3.89 44.26
CA LEU A 371 28.90 -4.29 45.24
C LEU A 371 29.19 -3.16 46.22
N ALA A 372 29.34 -1.93 45.74
CA ALA A 372 29.55 -0.77 46.59
C ALA A 372 28.38 -0.55 47.58
N ARG A 373 27.13 -0.70 47.12
CA ARG A 373 25.93 -0.64 47.98
C ARG A 373 25.98 -1.70 49.08
N LEU A 374 26.34 -2.94 48.72
CA LEU A 374 26.49 -4.02 49.70
C LEU A 374 27.60 -3.72 50.72
N LEU A 375 28.79 -3.33 50.27
CA LEU A 375 29.91 -3.01 51.16
C LEU A 375 29.61 -1.83 52.08
N TYR A 376 28.92 -0.80 51.57
CA TYR A 376 28.47 0.33 52.36
C TYR A 376 27.53 -0.11 53.48
N ALA A 377 26.56 -0.97 53.17
CA ALA A 377 25.62 -1.53 54.15
C ALA A 377 26.32 -2.43 55.19
N LEU A 378 27.43 -3.08 54.83
CA LEU A 378 28.28 -3.87 55.72
C LEU A 378 29.28 -3.01 56.53
N GLY A 379 29.31 -1.70 56.33
CA GLY A 379 30.20 -0.77 57.04
C GLY A 379 31.58 -0.55 56.41
N GLU A 380 31.90 -1.22 55.30
CA GLU A 380 33.15 -1.06 54.54
C GLU A 380 33.10 0.19 53.63
N LYS A 381 32.93 1.38 54.23
CA LYS A 381 32.66 2.64 53.52
C LYS A 381 33.76 3.06 52.55
N ASP A 382 35.03 2.89 52.92
CA ASP A 382 36.16 3.31 52.06
C ASP A 382 36.23 2.48 50.77
N LYS A 383 36.05 1.16 50.89
CA LYS A 383 36.00 0.28 49.71
C LYS A 383 34.77 0.53 48.85
N ALA A 384 33.61 0.81 49.49
CA ALA A 384 32.42 1.20 48.77
C ALA A 384 32.64 2.50 47.97
N ALA A 385 33.27 3.51 48.57
CA ALA A 385 33.59 4.77 47.90
C ALA A 385 34.51 4.56 46.68
N GLN A 386 35.55 3.73 46.82
CA GLN A 386 36.44 3.36 45.71
C GLN A 386 35.69 2.70 44.55
N LEU A 387 34.77 1.77 44.85
CA LEU A 387 33.98 1.10 43.81
C LEU A 387 32.96 2.03 43.15
N TYR A 388 32.34 2.94 43.91
CA TYR A 388 31.47 3.97 43.32
C TYR A 388 32.26 4.89 42.39
N GLU A 389 33.44 5.34 42.81
CA GLU A 389 34.32 6.16 41.98
C GLU A 389 34.73 5.44 40.70
N GLN A 390 35.19 4.18 40.81
CA GLN A 390 35.53 3.36 39.66
C GLN A 390 34.36 3.17 38.71
N GLY A 391 33.18 2.83 39.23
CA GLY A 391 31.97 2.69 38.42
C GLY A 391 31.55 4.00 37.74
N LEU A 392 31.63 5.13 38.44
CA LEU A 392 31.30 6.43 37.91
C LEU A 392 32.27 6.86 36.79
N LEU A 393 33.58 6.71 37.01
CA LEU A 393 34.60 7.01 36.01
C LEU A 393 34.52 6.11 34.78
N GLN A 394 33.97 4.91 34.90
CA GLN A 394 33.68 4.04 33.76
C GLN A 394 32.43 4.45 32.99
N ALA A 395 31.38 4.88 33.70
CA ALA A 395 30.15 5.37 33.08
C ALA A 395 30.36 6.72 32.37
N VAL A 396 31.28 7.56 32.86
CA VAL A 396 31.62 8.87 32.30
C VAL A 396 32.84 8.74 31.39
N SER A 397 32.61 8.57 30.09
CA SER A 397 33.66 8.26 29.10
C SER A 397 34.68 9.39 28.86
N THR A 398 34.35 10.65 29.18
CA THR A 398 35.28 11.79 29.05
C THR A 398 34.98 12.88 30.07
N LEU A 399 36.00 13.26 30.85
CA LEU A 399 35.97 14.47 31.66
C LEU A 399 36.94 15.50 31.05
N PRO A 400 36.55 16.78 30.94
CA PRO A 400 37.47 17.81 30.50
C PRO A 400 38.63 17.92 31.49
N GLN A 401 39.84 18.17 30.98
CA GLN A 401 41.00 18.45 31.83
C GLN A 401 40.85 19.83 32.45
N LEU A 402 40.30 19.87 33.66
CA LEU A 402 40.15 21.08 34.46
C LEU A 402 41.23 21.11 35.54
N PRO A 403 41.77 22.30 35.88
CA PRO A 403 42.72 22.42 36.98
C PRO A 403 42.04 22.00 38.30
N LEU A 404 42.67 21.07 39.02
CA LEU A 404 42.23 20.62 40.33
C LEU A 404 43.08 21.29 41.42
N PRO A 405 42.50 21.60 42.60
CA PRO A 405 43.24 22.18 43.71
C PRO A 405 44.27 21.18 44.27
N ASP A 406 45.50 21.64 44.47
CA ASP A 406 46.50 20.89 45.25
C ASP A 406 46.06 20.78 46.72
N GLN A 407 46.55 19.78 47.46
CA GLN A 407 46.18 19.51 48.86
C GLN A 407 46.36 20.70 49.84
N GLN A 408 47.02 21.79 49.42
CA GLN A 408 47.23 23.02 50.19
C GLN A 408 46.39 24.22 49.72
N ALA A 409 45.59 24.07 48.66
CA ALA A 409 44.77 25.16 48.12
C ALA A 409 43.50 25.36 48.95
N HIS A 410 43.36 26.53 49.58
CA HIS A 410 42.11 26.93 50.21
C HIS A 410 41.04 27.22 49.14
N MET A 411 39.80 26.76 49.35
CA MET A 411 38.68 27.11 48.47
C MET A 411 38.44 28.63 48.50
N LEU A 412 39.00 29.33 47.51
CA LEU A 412 38.74 30.75 47.32
C LEU A 412 37.32 30.90 46.79
N SER A 413 36.38 31.28 47.66
CA SER A 413 35.09 31.82 47.20
C SER A 413 35.39 33.15 46.51
N THR A 414 35.03 33.27 45.23
CA THR A 414 35.14 34.51 44.47
C THR A 414 34.59 35.68 45.26
N ARG A 415 35.46 36.61 45.68
CA ARG A 415 35.05 37.99 45.90
C ARG A 415 34.74 38.53 44.51
N ALA A 416 33.45 38.57 44.18
CA ALA A 416 32.94 39.36 43.07
C ALA A 416 33.35 40.83 43.31
N SER A 417 34.06 41.40 42.34
CA SER A 417 34.23 42.85 42.19
C SER A 417 33.28 43.35 41.13
#